data_AF-A0A2T7PXT7-F1
#
_entry.id   AF-A0A2T7PXT7-F1
#
_cell.length_a   1.000
_cell.length_b   1.000
_cell.length_c   1.000
_cell.angle_alpha   90.00
_cell.angle_beta   90.00
_cell.angle_gamma   90.00
#
_symmetry.space_group_name_H-M   'P 1'
#
loop_
_entity.id
_entity.type
_entity.pdbx_description
1 polymer ?
#
loop_
_entity_poly.entity_id
_entity_poly.type
_entity_poly.pdbx_seq_one_letter_code
_entity_poly.pdbx_strand_id
1 'polypeptide(L)'
;MKNHLSENVRRMRQIQKQCKQKERETQQPVKVLWKSDKYSGVQSRIKEELEKPPLPPRPHSATFLRAHSRSGPIVKLESRPCTPDFTDKLSVPPASSANDVKLIRHNFDFIKVNGCSAKHSKIQRPPSLTALDELRKKDDDRMADYEFGEVPKYLKHRKEQWKRNEEERIANTPDPSMPPGHRALPENERRETLDLLKKREQELLKELASLPIGVDTARVRNKRKEIEGKLAELEEAVKIFARPKVFVRVDP
;
A
#
# COMPACT_ATOMS: atom_id res chain seq x y z
N MET A 1 5.37 -33.80 -55.88
CA MET A 1 4.44 -32.92 -55.13
C MET A 1 4.47 -33.36 -53.66
N LYS A 2 4.80 -32.49 -52.70
CA LYS A 2 4.87 -32.88 -51.27
C LYS A 2 3.46 -33.19 -50.77
N ASN A 3 3.28 -34.33 -50.10
CA ASN A 3 1.98 -34.73 -49.56
C ASN A 3 1.75 -34.05 -48.21
N HIS A 4 1.22 -32.83 -48.25
CA HIS A 4 0.99 -32.01 -47.06
C HIS A 4 -0.08 -32.59 -46.12
N LEU A 5 -0.97 -33.45 -46.62
CA LEU A 5 -2.00 -34.10 -45.82
C LEU A 5 -1.36 -35.11 -44.85
N SER A 6 -0.44 -35.95 -45.35
CA SER A 6 0.26 -36.92 -44.50
C SER A 6 1.19 -36.24 -43.50
N GLU A 7 1.83 -35.14 -43.90
CA GLU A 7 2.68 -34.32 -43.03
C GLU A 7 1.89 -33.66 -41.89
N ASN A 8 0.72 -33.09 -42.19
CA ASN A 8 -0.18 -32.54 -41.17
C ASN A 8 -0.69 -33.61 -40.20
N VAL A 9 -1.08 -34.79 -40.68
CA VAL A 9 -1.51 -35.91 -39.82
C VAL A 9 -0.36 -36.36 -38.91
N ARG A 10 0.87 -36.45 -39.43
CA ARG A 10 2.05 -36.80 -38.64
C ARG A 10 2.34 -35.75 -37.57
N ARG A 11 2.26 -34.46 -37.92
CA ARG A 11 2.42 -33.33 -37.00
C ARG A 11 1.35 -33.33 -35.91
N MET A 12 0.09 -33.55 -36.26
CA MET A 12 -1.02 -33.64 -35.29
C MET A 12 -0.84 -34.79 -34.30
N ARG A 13 -0.44 -35.98 -34.77
CA ARG A 13 -0.14 -37.12 -33.89
C ARG A 13 1.06 -36.85 -32.99
N GLN A 14 2.06 -36.13 -33.49
CA GLN A 14 3.24 -35.76 -32.71
C GLN A 14 2.90 -34.74 -31.61
N ILE A 15 2.06 -33.74 -31.91
CA ILE A 15 1.55 -32.77 -30.93
C ILE A 15 0.74 -33.49 -29.85
N GLN A 16 -0.19 -34.38 -30.24
CA GLN A 16 -0.98 -35.17 -29.28
C GLN A 16 -0.11 -36.03 -28.36
N LYS A 17 0.94 -36.67 -28.91
CA LYS A 17 1.90 -37.47 -28.14
C LYS A 17 2.66 -36.60 -27.14
N GLN A 18 3.12 -35.42 -27.56
CA GLN A 18 3.84 -34.48 -26.69
C GLN A 18 2.94 -33.92 -25.57
N CYS A 19 1.70 -33.54 -25.87
CA CYS A 19 0.76 -33.07 -24.84
C CYS A 19 0.47 -34.17 -23.81
N LYS A 20 0.20 -35.40 -24.25
CA LYS A 20 -0.04 -36.54 -23.35
C LYS A 20 1.18 -36.87 -22.47
N GLN A 21 2.38 -36.65 -22.99
CA GLN A 21 3.62 -36.85 -22.25
C GLN A 21 3.85 -35.75 -21.20
N LYS A 22 3.63 -34.47 -21.56
CA LYS A 22 3.65 -33.35 -20.63
C LYS A 22 2.61 -33.51 -19.51
N GLU A 23 1.39 -33.95 -19.83
CA GLU A 23 0.36 -34.22 -18.81
C GLU A 23 0.82 -35.28 -17.80
N ARG A 24 1.46 -36.36 -18.26
CA ARG A 24 2.03 -37.40 -17.37
C ARG A 24 3.18 -36.86 -16.52
N GLU A 25 4.03 -35.99 -17.06
CA GLU A 25 5.10 -35.32 -16.33
C GLU A 25 4.54 -34.36 -15.27
N THR A 26 3.45 -33.65 -15.56
CA THR A 26 2.77 -32.78 -14.58
C THR A 26 1.97 -33.54 -13.52
N GLN A 27 1.54 -34.77 -13.84
CA GLN A 27 0.86 -35.66 -12.89
C GLN A 27 1.83 -36.35 -11.93
N GLN A 28 3.14 -36.39 -12.24
CA GLN A 28 4.12 -36.76 -11.24
C GLN A 28 4.14 -35.66 -10.18
N PRO A 29 3.98 -35.99 -8.89
CA PRO A 29 4.01 -34.99 -7.83
C PRO A 29 5.34 -34.24 -7.94
N VAL A 30 5.25 -32.93 -8.19
CA VAL A 30 6.41 -32.05 -8.29
C VAL A 30 7.28 -32.33 -7.06
N LYS A 31 8.55 -32.68 -7.28
CA LYS A 31 9.53 -32.92 -6.21
C LYS A 31 9.36 -31.81 -5.19
N VAL A 32 8.89 -32.17 -3.99
CA VAL A 32 8.56 -31.21 -2.95
C VAL A 32 9.83 -30.40 -2.70
N LEU A 33 9.80 -29.09 -2.95
CA LEU A 33 10.87 -28.20 -2.54
C LEU A 33 11.20 -28.54 -1.09
N TRP A 34 12.49 -28.74 -0.78
CA TRP A 34 12.94 -29.03 0.57
C TRP A 34 12.21 -28.13 1.57
N LYS A 35 11.36 -28.72 2.41
CA LYS A 35 10.69 -27.99 3.49
C LYS A 35 11.54 -28.23 4.72
N SER A 36 12.15 -27.19 5.25
CA SER A 36 12.89 -27.29 6.51
C SER A 36 11.94 -27.77 7.62
N ASP A 37 12.39 -28.69 8.48
CA ASP A 37 11.60 -29.27 9.58
C ASP A 37 10.99 -28.21 10.52
N LYS A 38 11.63 -27.03 10.58
CA LYS A 38 11.16 -25.86 11.34
C LYS A 38 9.71 -25.45 11.03
N TYR A 39 9.18 -25.75 9.84
CA TYR A 39 7.85 -25.32 9.41
C TYR A 39 6.91 -26.47 9.03
N SER A 40 7.24 -27.73 9.35
CA SER A 40 6.38 -28.88 8.99
C SER A 40 5.00 -28.83 9.68
N GLY A 41 4.94 -28.32 10.90
CA GLY A 41 3.71 -28.17 11.68
C GLY A 41 2.92 -26.88 11.44
N VAL A 42 3.43 -25.95 10.63
CA VAL A 42 2.78 -24.65 10.40
C VAL A 42 1.74 -24.81 9.29
N GLN A 43 0.46 -24.85 9.67
CA GLN A 43 -0.65 -24.90 8.73
C GLN A 43 -0.68 -23.63 7.86
N SER A 44 -1.00 -23.79 6.57
CA SER A 44 -1.15 -22.66 5.66
C SER A 44 -2.30 -21.77 6.12
N ARG A 45 -2.05 -20.47 6.29
CA ARG A 45 -3.10 -19.48 6.60
C ARG A 45 -4.21 -19.47 5.56
N ILE A 46 -3.88 -19.82 4.32
CA ILE A 46 -4.83 -19.91 3.19
C ILE A 46 -5.73 -21.14 3.34
N LYS A 47 -5.26 -22.23 3.96
CA LYS A 47 -6.07 -23.43 4.20
C LYS A 47 -7.25 -23.08 5.11
N GLU A 48 -6.99 -22.31 6.15
CA GLU A 48 -8.01 -21.82 7.08
C GLU A 48 -9.01 -20.87 6.40
N GLU A 49 -8.60 -20.16 5.34
CA GLU A 49 -9.48 -19.27 4.57
C GLU A 49 -10.32 -20.02 3.52
N LEU A 50 -9.80 -21.12 2.97
CA LEU A 50 -10.52 -21.99 2.03
C LEU A 50 -11.56 -22.89 2.70
N GLU A 51 -11.32 -23.30 3.95
CA GLU A 51 -12.27 -24.10 4.75
C GLU A 51 -13.42 -23.25 5.33
N LYS A 52 -13.30 -21.92 5.32
CA LYS A 52 -14.38 -21.04 5.77
C LYS A 52 -15.55 -21.07 4.78
N PRO A 53 -16.80 -21.20 5.28
CA PRO A 53 -17.97 -21.08 4.41
C PRO A 53 -17.94 -19.71 3.70
N PRO A 54 -18.44 -19.63 2.44
CA PRO A 54 -18.38 -18.39 1.67
C PRO A 54 -19.05 -17.27 2.46
N LEU A 55 -18.32 -16.18 2.65
CA LEU A 55 -18.80 -15.02 3.40
C LEU A 55 -20.11 -14.50 2.77
N PRO A 56 -21.06 -14.02 3.59
CA PRO A 56 -22.25 -13.37 3.08
C PRO A 56 -21.86 -12.18 2.17
N PRO A 57 -22.62 -11.90 1.10
CA PRO A 57 -22.28 -10.85 0.17
C PRO A 57 -22.15 -9.50 0.88
N ARG A 58 -21.12 -8.73 0.53
CA ARG A 58 -20.84 -7.45 1.18
C ARG A 58 -22.03 -6.50 1.00
N PRO A 59 -22.40 -5.69 2.02
CA PRO A 59 -23.62 -4.88 2.00
C PRO A 59 -23.64 -3.85 0.86
N HIS A 60 -22.48 -3.29 0.51
CA HIS A 60 -22.34 -2.34 -0.61
C HIS A 60 -22.44 -3.01 -1.99
N SER A 61 -22.32 -4.34 -2.07
CA SER A 61 -22.48 -5.11 -3.30
C SER A 61 -23.78 -5.91 -3.37
N ALA A 62 -24.63 -5.81 -2.34
CA ALA A 62 -25.92 -6.49 -2.28
C ALA A 62 -26.86 -6.06 -3.43
N THR A 63 -26.66 -4.85 -3.97
CA THR A 63 -27.40 -4.28 -5.10
C THR A 63 -26.71 -4.43 -6.45
N PHE A 64 -25.47 -4.92 -6.51
CA PHE A 64 -24.78 -5.10 -7.80
C PHE A 64 -25.23 -6.39 -8.49
N LEU A 65 -25.42 -6.32 -9.81
CA LEU A 65 -25.86 -7.44 -10.63
C LEU A 65 -24.77 -8.52 -10.73
N ARG A 66 -25.14 -9.78 -10.54
CA ARG A 66 -24.25 -10.94 -10.69
C ARG A 66 -24.55 -11.64 -12.01
N ALA A 67 -23.56 -12.32 -12.59
CA ALA A 67 -23.80 -13.17 -13.76
C ALA A 67 -24.95 -14.15 -13.45
N HIS A 68 -25.96 -14.17 -14.33
CA HIS A 68 -27.19 -14.98 -14.24
C HIS A 68 -28.15 -14.64 -13.07
N SER A 69 -27.98 -13.51 -12.36
CA SER A 69 -28.90 -13.15 -11.26
C SER A 69 -30.27 -12.63 -11.72
N ARG A 70 -30.42 -12.29 -13.01
CA ARG A 70 -31.67 -11.78 -13.61
C ARG A 70 -32.30 -12.70 -14.64
N SER A 71 -31.72 -13.88 -14.88
CA SER A 71 -32.43 -14.90 -15.67
C SER A 71 -33.54 -15.47 -14.79
N GLY A 72 -34.73 -14.89 -14.92
CA GLY A 72 -35.95 -15.49 -14.37
C GLY A 72 -36.18 -16.89 -14.95
N PRO A 73 -37.10 -17.68 -14.36
CA PRO A 73 -37.43 -19.00 -14.89
C PRO A 73 -37.88 -18.88 -16.35
N ILE A 74 -37.55 -19.89 -17.16
CA ILE A 74 -37.98 -19.96 -18.57
C ILE A 74 -39.52 -19.93 -18.58
N VAL A 75 -40.08 -18.79 -19.00
CA VAL A 75 -41.52 -18.64 -19.16
C VAL A 75 -41.88 -19.36 -20.45
N LYS A 76 -42.59 -20.49 -20.35
CA LYS A 76 -43.30 -21.05 -21.52
C LYS A 76 -44.38 -20.04 -21.88
N LEU A 77 -44.33 -19.49 -23.09
CA LEU A 77 -45.34 -18.57 -23.61
C LEU A 77 -46.70 -19.27 -23.62
N GLU A 78 -47.52 -19.01 -22.60
CA GLU A 78 -48.96 -19.17 -22.71
C GLU A 78 -49.60 -17.85 -23.13
N SER A 79 -50.64 -18.00 -23.93
CA SER A 79 -51.38 -17.02 -24.71
C SER A 79 -51.73 -15.71 -23.98
N ARG A 80 -51.42 -14.60 -24.67
CA ARG A 80 -51.91 -13.21 -24.59
C ARG A 80 -52.95 -12.87 -23.49
N PRO A 81 -52.72 -11.83 -22.66
CA PRO A 81 -53.76 -11.25 -21.81
C PRO A 81 -54.77 -10.42 -22.62
N CYS A 82 -56.04 -10.48 -22.22
CA CYS A 82 -57.15 -9.69 -22.75
C CYS A 82 -57.12 -8.29 -22.10
N THR A 83 -56.36 -7.37 -22.70
CA THR A 83 -56.48 -5.93 -22.45
C THR A 83 -56.40 -5.22 -23.80
N PRO A 84 -57.31 -4.27 -24.12
CA PRO A 84 -57.25 -3.56 -25.39
C PRO A 84 -55.99 -2.70 -25.43
N ASP A 85 -55.08 -3.02 -26.35
CA ASP A 85 -53.92 -2.19 -26.66
C ASP A 85 -54.41 -0.84 -27.21
N PHE A 86 -54.31 0.22 -26.42
CA PHE A 86 -54.32 1.58 -26.95
C PHE A 86 -53.08 1.76 -27.81
N THR A 87 -53.24 1.59 -29.11
CA THR A 87 -52.18 1.85 -30.07
C THR A 87 -52.31 3.29 -30.57
N ASP A 88 -51.38 4.15 -30.18
CA ASP A 88 -51.10 5.43 -30.87
C ASP A 88 -50.40 5.15 -32.22
N LYS A 89 -50.93 4.19 -32.99
CA LYS A 89 -50.45 3.92 -34.33
C LYS A 89 -51.33 4.70 -35.29
N LEU A 90 -50.73 5.70 -35.93
CA LEU A 90 -51.34 6.42 -37.04
C LEU A 90 -51.90 5.39 -38.05
N SER A 91 -53.21 5.43 -38.25
CA SER A 91 -53.92 4.59 -39.21
C SER A 91 -53.38 4.82 -40.62
N VAL A 92 -53.34 3.77 -41.45
CA VAL A 92 -53.00 3.89 -42.86
C VAL A 92 -53.96 4.90 -43.50
N PRO A 93 -53.46 5.91 -44.24
CA PRO A 93 -54.32 6.93 -44.80
C PRO A 93 -55.32 6.29 -45.79
N PRO A 94 -56.53 6.86 -45.92
CA PRO A 94 -57.59 6.29 -46.74
C PRO A 94 -57.16 6.19 -48.20
N ALA A 95 -57.64 5.17 -48.94
CA ALA A 95 -57.23 4.93 -50.34
C ALA A 95 -57.44 6.14 -51.27
N SER A 96 -58.39 7.03 -50.95
CA SER A 96 -58.64 8.28 -51.66
C SER A 96 -57.50 9.30 -51.55
N SER A 97 -56.63 9.20 -50.55
CA SER A 97 -55.42 10.02 -50.41
C SER A 97 -54.32 9.67 -51.41
N ALA A 98 -54.44 8.53 -52.10
CA ALA A 98 -53.47 8.06 -53.09
C ALA A 98 -53.70 8.63 -54.50
N ASN A 99 -54.73 9.46 -54.72
CA ASN A 99 -55.06 9.97 -56.06
C ASN A 99 -54.00 10.92 -56.63
N ASP A 100 -53.19 11.56 -55.78
CA ASP A 100 -52.03 12.37 -56.19
C ASP A 100 -50.73 11.72 -55.69
N VAL A 101 -50.30 10.63 -56.35
CA VAL A 101 -48.93 10.13 -56.17
C VAL A 101 -47.97 11.10 -56.87
N LYS A 102 -47.64 12.21 -56.19
CA LYS A 102 -46.46 13.01 -56.54
C LYS A 102 -45.24 12.17 -56.18
N LEU A 103 -44.79 11.32 -57.11
CA LEU A 103 -43.45 10.76 -57.02
C LEU A 103 -42.50 11.95 -56.95
N ILE A 104 -41.97 12.24 -55.76
CA ILE A 104 -40.92 13.23 -55.59
C ILE A 104 -39.68 12.63 -56.25
N ARG A 105 -39.61 12.74 -57.58
CA ARG A 105 -38.41 12.48 -58.34
C ARG A 105 -37.49 13.65 -58.05
N HIS A 106 -36.77 13.56 -56.94
CA HIS A 106 -35.64 14.44 -56.73
C HIS A 106 -34.73 14.27 -57.94
N ASN A 107 -34.47 15.36 -58.67
CA ASN A 107 -33.58 15.35 -59.83
C ASN A 107 -32.14 15.27 -59.32
N PHE A 108 -31.81 14.11 -58.74
CA PHE A 108 -30.57 13.85 -58.06
C PHE A 108 -29.75 12.92 -58.93
N ASP A 109 -28.59 13.41 -59.38
CA ASP A 109 -27.67 12.63 -60.18
C ASP A 109 -26.92 11.63 -59.29
N PHE A 110 -27.50 10.45 -59.17
CA PHE A 110 -26.91 9.34 -58.41
C PHE A 110 -25.55 8.92 -58.96
N ILE A 111 -25.28 9.11 -60.27
CA ILE A 111 -23.98 8.77 -60.87
C ILE A 111 -22.92 9.73 -60.33
N LYS A 112 -23.21 11.03 -60.31
CA LYS A 112 -22.31 12.05 -59.76
C LYS A 112 -22.07 11.87 -58.26
N VAL A 113 -23.13 11.59 -57.49
CA VAL A 113 -23.01 11.43 -56.02
C VAL A 113 -22.28 10.15 -55.67
N ASN A 114 -22.55 9.03 -56.35
CA ASN A 114 -21.80 7.80 -56.16
C ASN A 114 -20.34 7.97 -56.59
N GLY A 115 -20.09 8.71 -57.68
CA GLY A 115 -18.73 9.03 -58.13
C GLY A 115 -17.95 9.86 -57.11
N CYS A 116 -18.56 10.88 -56.52
CA CYS A 116 -17.96 11.66 -55.43
C CYS A 116 -17.72 10.79 -54.18
N SER A 117 -18.73 10.02 -53.75
CA SER A 117 -18.60 9.12 -52.59
C SER A 117 -17.52 8.06 -52.79
N ALA A 118 -17.39 7.49 -53.99
CA ALA A 118 -16.35 6.52 -54.30
C ALA A 118 -14.95 7.14 -54.24
N LYS A 119 -14.77 8.34 -54.81
CA LYS A 119 -13.50 9.09 -54.77
C LYS A 119 -13.07 9.47 -53.35
N HIS A 120 -14.04 9.75 -52.47
CA HIS A 120 -13.78 10.18 -51.09
C HIS A 120 -13.90 9.05 -50.05
N SER A 121 -14.19 7.82 -50.48
CA SER A 121 -14.24 6.69 -49.56
C SER A 121 -12.84 6.36 -49.05
N LYS A 122 -12.65 6.45 -47.74
CA LYS A 122 -11.37 6.10 -47.11
C LYS A 122 -11.24 4.58 -47.12
N ILE A 123 -10.19 4.08 -47.77
CA ILE A 123 -9.83 2.66 -47.70
C ILE A 123 -9.50 2.34 -46.24
N GLN A 124 -10.35 1.54 -45.61
CA GLN A 124 -10.09 1.08 -44.26
C GLN A 124 -8.97 0.05 -44.28
N ARG A 125 -7.99 0.24 -43.39
CA ARG A 125 -6.93 -0.74 -43.19
C ARG A 125 -7.52 -1.98 -42.53
N PRO A 126 -6.95 -3.18 -42.77
CA PRO A 126 -7.42 -4.39 -42.08
C PRO A 126 -7.27 -4.23 -40.56
N PRO A 127 -8.21 -4.74 -39.76
CA PRO A 127 -8.20 -4.59 -38.29
C PRO A 127 -6.92 -5.09 -37.61
N SER A 128 -6.22 -6.06 -38.22
CA SER A 128 -4.95 -6.58 -37.70
C SER A 128 -3.80 -5.58 -37.80
N LEU A 129 -3.75 -4.77 -38.86
CA LEU A 129 -2.70 -3.77 -39.05
C LEU A 129 -2.96 -2.56 -38.15
N THR A 130 -4.22 -2.13 -38.01
CA THR A 130 -4.59 -1.07 -37.06
C THR A 130 -4.27 -1.47 -35.61
N ALA A 131 -4.52 -2.73 -35.24
CA ALA A 131 -4.18 -3.23 -33.90
C ALA A 131 -2.67 -3.20 -33.61
N LEU A 132 -1.82 -3.48 -34.61
CA LEU A 132 -0.37 -3.39 -34.46
C LEU A 132 0.10 -1.93 -34.32
N ASP A 133 -0.45 -1.03 -35.14
CA ASP A 133 -0.16 0.42 -35.05
C ASP A 133 -0.59 0.98 -33.68
N GLU A 134 -1.74 0.55 -33.16
CA GLU A 134 -2.24 0.94 -31.83
C GLU A 134 -1.37 0.39 -30.69
N LEU A 135 -0.88 -0.85 -30.80
CA LEU A 135 0.03 -1.42 -29.81
C LEU A 135 1.34 -0.63 -29.77
N ARG A 136 1.91 -0.34 -30.95
CA ARG A 136 3.14 0.43 -31.07
C ARG A 136 3.00 1.84 -30.47
N LYS A 137 1.90 2.54 -30.76
CA LYS A 137 1.61 3.84 -30.15
C LYS A 137 1.54 3.76 -28.63
N LYS A 138 0.88 2.74 -28.06
CA LYS A 138 0.83 2.56 -26.61
C LYS A 138 2.20 2.32 -26.00
N ASP A 139 3.08 1.60 -26.68
CA ASP A 139 4.44 1.39 -26.21
C ASP A 139 5.27 2.68 -26.30
N ASP A 140 5.15 3.44 -27.39
CA ASP A 140 5.79 4.75 -27.54
C ASP A 140 5.29 5.74 -26.47
N ASP A 141 3.99 5.80 -26.21
CA ASP A 141 3.37 6.63 -25.16
C ASP A 141 3.89 6.23 -23.76
N ARG A 142 4.05 4.93 -23.49
CA ARG A 142 4.61 4.42 -22.23
C ARG A 142 6.08 4.78 -22.04
N MET A 143 6.85 4.78 -23.13
CA MET A 143 8.27 5.12 -23.10
C MET A 143 8.51 6.63 -23.06
N ALA A 144 7.54 7.45 -23.50
CA ALA A 144 7.63 8.91 -23.42
C ALA A 144 7.72 9.42 -21.97
N ASP A 145 7.02 8.76 -21.03
CA ASP A 145 7.01 9.13 -19.60
C ASP A 145 8.17 8.51 -18.79
N TYR A 146 8.97 7.62 -19.39
CA TYR A 146 10.03 6.88 -18.69
C TYR A 146 11.40 7.50 -18.93
N GLU A 147 11.97 8.11 -17.89
CA GLU A 147 13.34 8.61 -17.91
C GLU A 147 14.33 7.51 -17.51
N PHE A 148 15.21 7.12 -18.45
CA PHE A 148 16.21 6.09 -18.19
C PHE A 148 17.21 6.55 -17.11
N GLY A 149 17.46 5.67 -16.14
CA GLY A 149 18.39 5.93 -15.03
C GLY A 149 17.74 6.59 -13.81
N GLU A 150 16.48 7.03 -13.89
CA GLU A 150 15.77 7.51 -12.72
C GLU A 150 15.33 6.34 -11.82
N VAL A 151 15.56 6.47 -10.52
CA VAL A 151 15.09 5.50 -9.54
C VAL A 151 13.56 5.58 -9.45
N PRO A 152 12.83 4.46 -9.63
CA PRO A 152 11.38 4.43 -9.52
C PRO A 152 10.85 5.06 -8.23
N LYS A 153 9.74 5.79 -8.33
CA LYS A 153 9.11 6.52 -7.21
C LYS A 153 8.97 5.65 -5.96
N TYR A 154 8.51 4.40 -6.08
CA TYR A 154 8.29 3.52 -4.92
C TYR A 154 9.58 3.21 -4.14
N LEU A 155 10.74 3.17 -4.79
CA LEU A 155 12.03 2.97 -4.11
C LEU A 155 12.49 4.24 -3.38
N LYS A 156 12.23 5.43 -3.94
CA LYS A 156 12.48 6.71 -3.27
C LYS A 156 11.66 6.79 -1.97
N HIS A 157 10.35 6.58 -2.06
CA HIS A 157 9.46 6.55 -0.90
C HIS A 157 9.87 5.49 0.13
N ARG A 158 10.32 4.31 -0.32
CA ARG A 158 10.79 3.26 0.60
C ARG A 158 12.06 3.65 1.34
N LYS A 159 13.01 4.33 0.69
CA LYS A 159 14.21 4.86 1.35
C LYS A 159 13.85 5.91 2.40
N GLU A 160 12.92 6.81 2.08
CA GLU A 160 12.41 7.81 3.03
C GLU A 160 11.72 7.16 4.23
N GLN A 161 10.92 6.12 3.99
CA GLN A 161 10.28 5.35 5.05
C GLN A 161 11.32 4.70 5.98
N TRP A 162 12.36 4.09 5.43
CA TRP A 162 13.45 3.52 6.23
C TRP A 162 14.18 4.58 7.05
N LYS A 163 14.44 5.74 6.45
CA LYS A 163 15.07 6.86 7.14
C LYS A 163 14.22 7.32 8.33
N ARG A 164 12.91 7.52 8.14
CA ARG A 164 11.99 7.90 9.21
C ARG A 164 11.94 6.85 10.33
N ASN A 165 11.83 5.57 9.96
CA ASN A 165 11.79 4.49 10.94
C ASN A 165 13.09 4.38 11.74
N GLU A 166 14.25 4.63 11.11
CA GLU A 166 15.55 4.61 11.78
C GLU A 166 15.69 5.81 12.73
N GLU A 167 15.23 7.00 12.34
CA GLU A 167 15.18 8.18 13.21
C GLU A 167 14.30 7.94 14.43
N GLU A 168 13.11 7.36 14.25
CA GLU A 168 12.22 6.95 15.34
C GLU A 168 12.86 5.90 16.24
N ARG A 169 13.56 4.92 15.66
CA ARG A 169 14.29 3.90 16.41
C ARG A 169 15.38 4.53 17.27
N ILE A 170 16.20 5.41 16.70
CA ILE A 170 17.28 6.09 17.41
C ILE A 170 16.72 6.97 18.52
N ALA A 171 15.62 7.70 18.29
CA ALA A 171 14.97 8.52 19.30
C ALA A 171 14.38 7.70 20.45
N ASN A 172 13.81 6.53 20.16
CA ASN A 172 13.23 5.64 21.15
C ASN A 172 14.24 4.72 21.84
N THR A 173 15.44 4.53 21.27
CA THR A 173 16.47 3.70 21.87
C THR A 173 16.97 4.42 23.13
N PRO A 174 16.69 3.89 24.34
CA PRO A 174 17.19 4.50 25.56
C PRO A 174 18.73 4.50 25.54
N ASP A 175 19.35 5.53 26.13
CA ASP A 175 20.81 5.62 26.23
C ASP A 175 21.35 4.30 26.84
N PRO A 176 22.28 3.58 26.18
CA PRO A 176 22.81 2.32 26.69
C PRO A 176 23.50 2.46 28.05
N SER A 177 23.88 3.69 28.43
CA SER A 177 24.44 3.99 29.75
C SER A 177 23.38 4.16 30.85
N MET A 178 22.08 4.21 30.53
CA MET A 178 21.01 4.48 31.50
C MET A 178 20.68 3.21 32.30
N PRO A 179 20.92 3.20 33.62
CA PRO A 179 20.60 2.03 34.44
C PRO A 179 19.08 1.82 34.58
N PRO A 180 18.60 0.58 34.75
CA PRO A 180 17.18 0.30 34.95
C PRO A 180 16.60 1.07 36.15
N GLY A 181 15.35 1.53 36.04
CA GLY A 181 14.68 2.30 37.10
C GLY A 181 15.22 3.72 37.32
N HIS A 182 16.08 4.21 36.41
CA HIS A 182 16.58 5.58 36.46
C HIS A 182 16.09 6.37 35.25
N ARG A 183 15.99 7.69 35.43
CA ARG A 183 15.65 8.66 34.38
C ARG A 183 16.79 9.65 34.22
N ALA A 184 17.10 10.04 32.98
CA ALA A 184 18.03 11.15 32.71
C ALA A 184 17.45 12.48 33.23
N LEU A 185 18.20 13.19 34.06
CA LEU A 185 17.81 14.49 34.58
C LEU A 185 17.94 15.54 33.46
N PRO A 186 16.88 16.30 33.14
CA PRO A 186 16.94 17.39 32.16
C PRO A 186 18.02 18.41 32.49
N GLU A 187 18.60 19.02 31.46
CA GLU A 187 19.75 19.91 31.66
C GLU A 187 19.40 21.16 32.49
N ASN A 188 18.18 21.68 32.36
CA ASN A 188 17.71 22.83 33.13
C ASN A 188 17.65 22.49 34.63
N GLU A 189 16.94 21.41 34.98
CA GLU A 189 16.83 20.91 36.37
C GLU A 189 18.21 20.59 36.96
N ARG A 190 19.12 20.00 36.15
CA ARG A 190 20.50 19.73 36.55
C ARG A 190 21.26 21.03 36.90
N ARG A 191 21.16 22.06 36.06
CA ARG A 191 21.83 23.36 36.28
C ARG A 191 21.27 24.06 37.51
N GLU A 192 19.95 24.07 37.68
CA GLU A 192 19.28 24.63 38.86
C GLU A 192 19.75 23.94 40.15
N THR A 193 19.83 22.61 40.14
CA THR A 193 20.32 21.83 41.28
C THR A 193 21.79 22.12 41.58
N LEU A 194 22.63 22.19 40.55
CA LEU A 194 24.05 22.53 40.69
C LEU A 194 24.26 23.91 41.30
N ASP A 195 23.47 24.90 40.87
CA ASP A 195 23.55 26.26 41.40
C ASP A 195 23.07 26.33 42.85
N LEU A 196 22.02 25.57 43.20
CA LEU A 196 21.56 25.44 44.59
C LEU A 196 22.64 24.83 45.49
N LEU A 197 23.29 23.76 45.04
CA LEU A 197 24.37 23.09 45.78
C LEU A 197 25.56 24.04 46.01
N LYS A 198 25.99 24.77 44.99
CA LYS A 198 27.08 25.77 45.09
C LYS A 198 26.74 26.91 46.05
N LYS A 199 25.49 27.40 46.04
CA LYS A 199 25.04 28.43 46.99
C LYS A 199 25.13 27.92 48.42
N ARG A 200 24.64 26.70 48.68
CA ARG A 200 24.68 26.08 50.01
C ARG A 200 26.11 25.79 50.48
N GLU A 201 26.99 25.37 49.57
CA GLU A 201 28.42 25.21 49.83
C GLU A 201 29.06 26.53 50.28
N GLN A 202 28.79 27.64 49.55
CA GLN A 202 29.27 28.96 49.93
C GLN A 202 28.74 29.43 51.30
N GLU A 203 27.48 29.10 51.64
CA GLU A 203 26.91 29.40 52.95
C GLU A 203 27.65 28.64 54.08
N LEU A 204 27.93 27.36 53.89
CA LEU A 204 28.68 26.56 54.86
C LEU A 204 30.14 27.00 54.98
N LEU A 205 30.79 27.41 53.89
CA LEU A 205 32.14 27.99 53.94
C LEU A 205 32.15 29.31 54.73
N LYS A 206 31.14 30.17 54.56
CA LYS A 206 30.99 31.39 55.37
C LYS A 206 30.76 31.05 56.83
N GLU A 207 29.94 30.03 57.13
CA GLU A 207 29.70 29.58 58.50
C GLU A 207 30.99 29.04 59.14
N LEU A 208 31.75 28.21 58.42
CA LEU A 208 33.05 27.70 58.86
C LEU A 208 34.03 28.84 59.15
N ALA A 209 34.11 29.83 58.26
CA ALA A 209 34.98 31.00 58.41
C ALA A 209 34.59 31.90 59.59
N SER A 210 33.32 31.87 60.02
CA SER A 210 32.84 32.62 61.18
C SER A 210 33.16 31.98 62.53
N LEU A 211 33.62 30.71 62.55
CA LEU A 211 33.97 30.03 63.79
C LEU A 211 35.27 30.63 64.39
N PRO A 212 35.39 30.70 65.73
CA PRO A 212 36.62 31.17 66.37
C PRO A 212 37.83 30.28 66.01
N ILE A 213 39.00 30.90 65.82
CA ILE A 213 40.24 30.20 65.38
C ILE A 213 41.12 29.74 66.58
N GLY A 214 40.84 30.24 67.79
CA GLY A 214 41.68 30.05 68.98
C GLY A 214 41.47 28.76 69.76
N VAL A 215 41.17 28.87 71.07
CA VAL A 215 40.93 27.72 71.96
C VAL A 215 39.53 27.15 71.75
N ASP A 216 39.44 26.18 70.85
CA ASP A 216 38.18 25.52 70.53
C ASP A 216 37.61 24.74 71.73
N THR A 217 36.46 25.18 72.23
CA THR A 217 35.62 24.39 73.13
C THR A 217 35.10 23.15 72.41
N ALA A 218 34.77 22.07 73.13
CA ALA A 218 34.23 20.84 72.55
C ALA A 218 33.01 21.10 71.63
N ARG A 219 32.17 22.08 71.98
CA ARG A 219 31.03 22.53 71.16
C ARG A 219 31.47 23.09 69.81
N VAL A 220 32.49 23.96 69.79
CA VAL A 220 33.03 24.54 68.55
C VAL A 220 33.67 23.46 67.68
N ARG A 221 34.41 22.51 68.28
CA ARG A 221 34.99 21.37 67.55
C ARG A 221 33.93 20.49 66.90
N ASN A 222 32.87 20.17 67.63
CA ASN A 222 31.76 19.37 67.10
C ASN A 222 31.06 20.11 65.96
N LYS A 223 30.74 21.39 66.15
CA LYS A 223 30.12 22.22 65.10
C LYS A 223 30.99 22.31 63.84
N ARG A 224 32.31 22.49 64.00
CA ARG A 224 33.27 22.49 62.90
C ARG A 224 33.25 21.16 62.13
N LYS A 225 33.34 20.04 62.85
CA LYS A 225 33.29 18.69 62.26
C LYS A 225 31.97 18.43 61.52
N GLU A 226 30.85 18.91 62.05
CA GLU A 226 29.55 18.83 61.38
C GLU A 226 29.50 19.63 60.07
N ILE A 227 30.06 20.85 60.06
CA ILE A 227 30.14 21.69 58.85
C ILE A 227 31.06 21.04 57.82
N GLU A 228 32.25 20.58 58.23
CA GLU A 228 33.20 19.89 57.35
C GLU A 228 32.60 18.61 56.75
N GLY A 229 31.84 17.83 57.53
CA GLY A 229 31.12 16.66 57.02
C GLY A 229 30.08 17.00 55.97
N LYS A 230 29.24 18.03 56.23
CA LYS A 230 28.26 18.53 55.24
C LYS A 230 28.93 19.09 53.99
N LEU A 231 30.09 19.73 54.13
CA LEU A 231 30.86 20.26 53.00
C LEU A 231 31.32 19.11 52.09
N ALA A 232 31.85 18.03 52.66
CA ALA A 232 32.27 16.84 51.90
C ALA A 232 31.09 16.19 51.14
N GLU A 233 29.92 16.08 51.78
CA GLU A 233 28.71 15.59 51.12
C GLU A 233 28.28 16.49 49.94
N LEU A 234 28.35 17.81 50.11
CA LEU A 234 28.03 18.75 49.04
C LEU A 234 29.05 18.71 47.90
N GLU A 235 30.35 18.57 48.20
CA GLU A 235 31.40 18.45 47.18
C GLU A 235 31.18 17.20 46.30
N GLU A 236 30.80 16.06 46.91
CA GLU A 236 30.43 14.86 46.17
C GLU A 236 29.19 15.09 45.30
N ALA A 237 28.16 15.74 45.84
CA ALA A 237 26.96 16.09 45.08
C ALA A 237 27.29 17.03 43.90
N VAL A 238 28.04 18.10 44.13
CA VAL A 238 28.49 19.05 43.08
C VAL A 238 29.28 18.30 42.01
N LYS A 239 30.16 17.38 42.39
CA LYS A 239 30.93 16.54 41.44
C LYS A 239 30.02 15.67 40.58
N ILE A 240 28.92 15.15 41.12
CA ILE A 240 27.92 14.37 40.36
C ILE A 240 27.17 15.30 39.40
N PHE A 241 26.63 16.42 39.87
CA PHE A 241 25.80 17.34 39.07
C PHE A 241 26.60 18.21 38.08
N ALA A 242 27.92 18.33 38.27
CA ALA A 242 28.83 18.96 37.32
C ALA A 242 28.99 18.15 36.01
N ARG A 243 28.68 16.84 36.03
CA ARG A 243 28.71 16.00 34.82
C ARG A 243 27.58 16.42 33.86
N PRO A 244 27.78 16.32 32.54
CA PRO A 244 26.77 16.70 31.56
C PRO A 244 25.52 15.80 31.61
N LYS A 245 25.71 14.50 31.92
CA LYS A 245 24.64 13.51 32.03
C LYS A 245 24.55 13.01 33.47
N VAL A 246 23.36 13.13 34.06
CA VAL A 246 23.06 12.67 35.42
C VAL A 246 21.79 11.82 35.35
N PHE A 247 21.81 10.66 36.00
CA PHE A 247 20.65 9.78 36.08
C PHE A 247 20.16 9.76 37.52
N VAL A 248 18.85 9.94 37.72
CA VAL A 248 18.22 9.92 39.04
C VAL A 248 17.32 8.71 39.14
N ARG A 249 17.32 8.03 40.28
CA ARG A 249 16.44 6.90 40.55
C ARG A 249 15.00 7.40 40.63
N VAL A 250 14.09 6.79 39.87
CA VAL A 250 12.66 7.09 39.98
C VAL A 250 12.14 6.30 41.16
N ASP A 251 11.68 6.98 42.21
CA ASP A 251 11.00 6.31 43.31
C ASP A 251 9.65 5.74 42.80
N PRO A 252 9.28 4.52 43.23
CA PRO A 252 8.10 3.81 42.72
C PRO A 252 6.77 4.46 43.13
#